data_AF-A0A7V3U3F7-F1
#
_entry.id   AF-A0A7V3U3F7-F1
#
_cell.length_a   1.000
_cell.length_b   1.000
_cell.length_c   1.000
_cell.angle_alpha   90.00
_cell.angle_beta   90.00
_cell.angle_gamma   90.00
#
_symmetry.space_group_name_H-M   'P 1'
#
loop_
_entity.id
_entity.type
_entity.pdbx_description
1 polymer ?
#
loop_
_entity_poly.entity_id
_entity_poly.type
_entity_poly.pdbx_seq_one_letter_code
_entity_poly.pdbx_strand_id
1 'polypeptide(L)'
;MHPRHKTRPVDVGGVIIGGDAPIVVQSMTSTDTADAIRTAAQVVELANAGSELVRITVNNEASAAAVPEIRERMAKMGCETPLVGDFHFNGHKLLAKYPECAEALAKYRINPGNVGRG
;
A
#
# COMPACT_ATOMS: atom_id res chain seq x y z
N MET A 1 10.22 -3.27 -31.28
CA MET A 1 9.56 -2.75 -30.07
C MET A 1 8.13 -3.28 -30.06
N HIS A 2 7.65 -3.82 -28.94
CA HIS A 2 6.25 -4.26 -28.83
C HIS A 2 5.37 -3.07 -28.45
N PRO A 3 4.20 -2.89 -29.07
CA PRO A 3 3.26 -1.86 -28.66
C PRO A 3 2.78 -2.12 -27.23
N ARG A 4 2.49 -1.05 -26.48
CA ARG A 4 1.91 -1.16 -25.13
C ARG A 4 0.57 -1.91 -25.21
N HIS A 5 0.37 -2.87 -24.31
CA HIS A 5 -0.88 -3.62 -24.22
C HIS A 5 -2.03 -2.70 -23.77
N LYS A 6 -3.17 -2.74 -24.49
CA LYS A 6 -4.36 -1.95 -24.12
C LYS A 6 -4.97 -2.49 -22.84
N THR A 7 -5.13 -1.64 -21.84
CA THR A 7 -5.65 -2.02 -20.52
C THR A 7 -6.65 -0.99 -20.03
N ARG A 8 -7.54 -1.41 -19.11
CA ARG A 8 -8.42 -0.48 -18.39
C ARG A 8 -7.58 0.33 -17.39
N PRO A 9 -7.69 1.67 -17.36
CA PRO A 9 -7.03 2.47 -16.34
C PRO A 9 -7.63 2.19 -14.95
N VAL A 10 -6.79 2.19 -13.93
CA VAL A 10 -7.16 2.01 -12.52
C VAL A 10 -6.53 3.12 -11.70
N ASP A 11 -7.35 3.85 -10.96
CA ASP A 11 -6.89 4.88 -10.03
C ASP A 11 -6.45 4.23 -8.69
N VAL A 12 -5.25 4.58 -8.24
CA VAL A 12 -4.71 4.23 -6.93
C VAL A 12 -4.30 5.51 -6.22
N GLY A 13 -5.25 6.15 -5.52
CA GLY A 13 -4.99 7.36 -4.74
C GLY A 13 -4.47 8.55 -5.56
N GLY A 14 -4.99 8.73 -6.79
CA GLY A 14 -4.57 9.75 -7.74
C GLY A 14 -3.53 9.28 -8.76
N VAL A 15 -2.93 8.10 -8.57
CA VAL A 15 -1.96 7.50 -9.51
C VAL A 15 -2.68 6.55 -10.46
N ILE A 16 -2.69 6.86 -11.75
CA ILE A 16 -3.36 6.05 -12.77
C ILE A 16 -2.44 4.93 -13.29
N ILE A 17 -2.86 3.68 -13.12
CA ILE A 17 -2.19 2.49 -13.66
C ILE A 17 -2.94 1.98 -14.89
N GLY A 18 -2.24 1.80 -16.01
CA GLY A 18 -2.81 1.25 -17.24
C GLY A 18 -3.39 2.31 -18.18
N GLY A 19 -4.10 1.86 -19.22
CA GLY A 19 -4.49 2.73 -20.34
C GLY A 19 -3.26 3.35 -21.01
N ASP A 20 -3.32 4.66 -21.22
CA ASP A 20 -2.24 5.47 -21.83
C ASP A 20 -1.31 6.11 -20.79
N ALA A 21 -1.54 5.87 -19.49
CA ALA A 21 -0.69 6.41 -18.44
C ALA A 21 0.74 5.81 -18.49
N PRO A 22 1.77 6.56 -18.04
CA PRO A 22 3.14 6.05 -17.93
C PRO A 22 3.25 4.74 -17.13
N ILE A 23 4.37 4.03 -17.27
CA ILE A 23 4.65 2.88 -16.39
C ILE A 23 4.92 3.44 -15.00
N VAL A 24 4.12 3.03 -14.02
CA VAL A 24 4.24 3.44 -12.61
C VAL A 24 5.31 2.60 -11.91
N VAL A 25 6.27 3.26 -11.27
CA VAL A 25 7.27 2.63 -10.40
C VAL A 25 6.71 2.46 -9.00
N GLN A 26 6.78 1.25 -8.45
CA GLN A 26 6.34 0.96 -7.09
C GLN A 26 7.40 0.14 -6.34
N SER A 27 7.41 0.27 -5.02
CA SER A 27 8.31 -0.44 -4.13
C SER A 27 7.55 -1.02 -2.92
N MET A 28 8.27 -1.69 -2.02
CA MET A 28 7.71 -2.26 -0.80
C MET A 28 8.67 -2.02 0.35
N THR A 29 8.13 -1.67 1.52
CA THR A 29 8.92 -1.55 2.75
C THR A 29 9.46 -2.90 3.21
N SER A 30 10.53 -2.85 3.99
CA SER A 30 11.13 -4.00 4.67
C SER A 30 11.12 -3.87 6.21
N THR A 31 10.61 -2.75 6.74
CA THR A 31 10.37 -2.56 8.17
C THR A 31 9.18 -3.36 8.66
N ASP A 32 9.15 -3.66 9.96
CA ASP A 32 7.93 -4.13 10.62
C ASP A 32 6.90 -3.00 10.61
N THR A 33 5.74 -3.25 10.00
CA THR A 33 4.67 -2.24 9.88
C THR A 33 4.08 -1.87 11.24
N ALA A 34 4.21 -2.71 12.27
CA ALA A 34 3.84 -2.33 13.63
C ALA A 34 4.73 -1.20 14.20
N ASP A 35 5.94 -0.99 13.64
CA ASP A 35 6.76 0.19 13.91
C ASP A 35 6.37 1.32 12.94
N ALA A 36 5.37 2.11 13.36
CA ALA A 36 4.82 3.19 12.54
C ALA A 36 5.86 4.27 12.20
N ILE A 37 6.80 4.55 13.09
CA ILE A 37 7.84 5.57 12.90
C ILE A 37 8.80 5.13 11.80
N ARG A 38 9.39 3.94 11.95
CA ARG A 38 10.35 3.42 10.97
C ARG A 38 9.70 3.17 9.61
N THR A 39 8.47 2.68 9.61
CA THR A 39 7.73 2.42 8.37
C THR A 39 7.39 3.71 7.64
N ALA A 40 6.88 4.74 8.33
CA ALA A 40 6.64 6.04 7.71
C ALA A 40 7.93 6.65 7.14
N ALA A 41 9.03 6.60 7.89
CA ALA A 41 10.32 7.11 7.42
C ALA A 41 10.81 6.39 6.15
N GLN A 42 10.70 5.06 6.10
CA GLN A 42 11.08 4.29 4.92
C GLN A 42 10.14 4.54 3.73
N VAL A 43 8.84 4.72 3.95
CA VAL A 43 7.91 5.09 2.89
C VAL A 43 8.32 6.42 2.25
N VAL A 44 8.67 7.43 3.06
CA VAL A 44 9.12 8.73 2.57
C VAL A 44 10.47 8.61 1.83
N GLU A 45 11.40 7.79 2.33
CA GLU A 45 12.67 7.50 1.65
C GLU A 45 12.43 6.91 0.26
N LEU A 46 11.56 5.90 0.15
CA LEU A 46 11.20 5.26 -1.11
C LEU A 46 10.49 6.24 -2.06
N ALA A 47 9.59 7.08 -1.55
CA ALA A 47 8.93 8.12 -2.32
C ALA A 47 9.93 9.13 -2.89
N ASN A 48 10.87 9.61 -2.07
CA ASN A 48 11.93 10.53 -2.48
C ASN A 48 12.89 9.91 -3.50
N ALA A 49 13.08 8.58 -3.46
CA ALA A 49 13.83 7.83 -4.47
C ALA A 49 13.07 7.63 -5.79
N GLY A 50 11.81 8.08 -5.88
CA GLY A 50 10.99 8.03 -7.09
C GLY A 50 9.90 6.95 -7.09
N SER A 51 9.62 6.30 -5.95
CA SER A 51 8.51 5.36 -5.85
C SER A 51 7.16 6.09 -5.84
N GLU A 52 6.37 5.88 -6.89
CA GLU A 52 5.05 6.52 -7.04
C GLU A 52 3.96 5.84 -6.20
N LEU A 53 4.19 4.58 -5.80
CA LEU A 53 3.35 3.82 -4.87
C LEU A 53 4.24 3.05 -3.90
N VAL A 54 3.85 2.91 -2.63
CA VAL A 54 4.62 2.12 -1.66
C VAL A 54 3.74 1.06 -1.01
N ARG A 55 4.18 -0.19 -1.05
CA ARG A 55 3.49 -1.32 -0.41
C ARG A 55 4.04 -1.57 0.99
N ILE A 56 3.14 -1.87 1.93
CA ILE A 56 3.47 -2.27 3.31
C ILE A 56 2.80 -3.61 3.64
N THR A 57 3.42 -4.41 4.50
CA THR A 57 2.83 -5.69 4.93
C THR A 57 1.79 -5.44 6.02
N VAL A 58 0.60 -6.03 5.89
CA VAL A 58 -0.44 -6.00 6.93
C VAL A 58 -0.84 -7.44 7.25
N ASN A 59 -0.09 -8.08 8.14
CA ASN A 59 -0.20 -9.51 8.44
C ASN A 59 -0.69 -9.82 9.87
N ASN A 60 -0.77 -8.83 10.74
CA ASN A 60 -1.26 -8.97 12.11
C ASN A 60 -2.00 -7.70 12.57
N GLU A 61 -2.62 -7.80 13.74
CA GLU A 61 -3.43 -6.72 14.32
C GLU A 61 -2.62 -5.46 14.64
N ALA A 62 -1.39 -5.60 15.14
CA ALA A 62 -0.53 -4.45 15.43
C ALA A 62 -0.13 -3.71 14.15
N SER A 63 0.18 -4.44 13.07
CA SER A 63 0.44 -3.83 11.76
C SER A 63 -0.79 -3.11 11.21
N ALA A 64 -2.00 -3.70 11.34
CA ALA A 64 -3.23 -3.05 10.90
C ALA A 64 -3.52 -1.76 11.69
N ALA A 65 -3.39 -1.82 13.02
CA ALA A 65 -3.57 -0.67 13.90
C ALA A 65 -2.58 0.48 13.64
N ALA A 66 -1.40 0.18 13.11
CA ALA A 66 -0.36 1.17 12.82
C ALA A 66 -0.57 1.94 11.51
N VAL A 67 -1.37 1.42 10.56
CA VAL A 67 -1.52 2.04 9.23
C VAL A 67 -2.04 3.49 9.27
N PRO A 68 -3.06 3.85 10.08
CA PRO A 68 -3.51 5.24 10.19
C PRO A 68 -2.42 6.18 10.71
N GLU A 69 -1.63 5.73 11.70
CA GLU A 69 -0.53 6.51 12.24
C GLU A 69 0.59 6.68 11.20
N ILE A 70 0.92 5.63 10.43
CA ILE A 70 1.88 5.73 9.32
C ILE A 70 1.42 6.80 8.33
N ARG A 71 0.14 6.77 7.94
CA ARG A 71 -0.45 7.77 7.03
C ARG A 71 -0.33 9.19 7.59
N GLU A 72 -0.68 9.39 8.85
CA GLU A 72 -0.58 10.70 9.52
C GLU A 72 0.87 11.20 9.56
N ARG A 73 1.83 10.32 9.87
CA ARG A 73 3.26 10.66 9.89
C ARG A 73 3.78 11.04 8.52
N MET A 74 3.39 10.30 7.47
CA MET A 74 3.73 10.65 6.09
C MET A 74 3.21 12.04 5.72
N ALA A 75 1.95 12.33 6.03
CA ALA A 75 1.35 13.64 5.76
C ALA A 75 2.08 14.77 6.52
N LYS A 76 2.46 14.55 7.79
CA LYS A 76 3.29 15.48 8.57
C LYS A 76 4.68 15.72 7.96
N MET A 77 5.19 14.76 7.18
CA MET A 77 6.44 14.85 6.43
C MET A 77 6.23 15.37 4.98
N GLY A 78 5.00 15.74 4.61
CA GLY A 78 4.67 16.25 3.27
C GLY A 78 4.63 15.17 2.18
N CYS A 79 4.44 13.91 2.55
CA CYS A 79 4.41 12.77 1.62
C CYS A 79 2.99 12.20 1.47
N GLU A 80 2.43 12.37 0.28
CA GLU A 80 1.08 11.88 -0.06
C GLU A 80 1.12 10.58 -0.90
N THR A 81 2.28 9.93 -1.01
CA THR A 81 2.44 8.70 -1.80
C THR A 81 1.41 7.64 -1.38
N PRO A 82 0.64 7.06 -2.31
CA PRO A 82 -0.39 6.07 -1.96
C PRO A 82 0.20 4.79 -1.34
N LEU A 83 -0.37 4.36 -0.22
CA LEU A 83 -0.03 3.11 0.45
C LEU A 83 -0.85 1.94 -0.12
N VAL A 84 -0.17 0.83 -0.38
CA VAL A 84 -0.78 -0.45 -0.75
C VAL A 84 -0.64 -1.44 0.40
N GLY A 85 -1.74 -2.00 0.89
CA GLY A 85 -1.70 -3.03 1.94
C GLY A 85 -1.50 -4.41 1.34
N ASP A 86 -0.45 -5.12 1.75
CA ASP A 86 -0.19 -6.51 1.39
C ASP A 86 -0.73 -7.46 2.47
N PHE A 87 -1.81 -8.16 2.16
CA PHE A 87 -2.51 -9.03 3.10
C PHE A 87 -2.27 -10.52 2.82
N HIS A 88 -2.05 -11.30 3.88
CA HIS A 88 -1.86 -12.74 3.82
C HIS A 88 -2.73 -13.47 4.86
N PHE A 89 -3.42 -14.53 4.46
CA PHE A 89 -4.23 -15.46 5.28
C PHE A 89 -5.43 -14.84 6.00
N ASN A 90 -5.22 -13.80 6.80
CA ASN A 90 -6.19 -13.17 7.71
C ASN A 90 -6.66 -11.78 7.24
N GLY A 91 -6.36 -11.38 6.01
CA GLY A 91 -6.66 -10.03 5.50
C GLY A 91 -8.12 -9.60 5.68
N HIS A 92 -9.07 -10.49 5.44
CA HIS A 92 -10.50 -10.23 5.65
C HIS A 92 -10.84 -9.93 7.13
N LYS A 93 -10.19 -10.61 8.09
CA LYS A 93 -10.39 -10.37 9.53
C LYS A 93 -9.78 -9.04 9.95
N LEU A 94 -8.58 -8.73 9.45
CA LEU A 94 -7.90 -7.48 9.75
C LEU A 94 -8.67 -6.28 9.20
N LEU A 95 -9.10 -6.32 7.94
CA LEU A 95 -9.88 -5.26 7.31
C LEU A 95 -11.24 -5.06 7.99
N ALA A 96 -11.90 -6.13 8.46
CA ALA A 96 -13.16 -6.02 9.17
C ALA A 96 -13.00 -5.46 10.60
N LYS A 97 -11.89 -5.79 11.28
CA LYS A 97 -11.63 -5.36 12.66
C LYS A 97 -11.02 -3.96 12.76
N TYR A 98 -10.27 -3.53 11.74
CA TYR A 98 -9.57 -2.23 11.68
C TYR A 98 -10.05 -1.43 10.46
N PRO A 99 -11.26 -0.85 10.48
CA PRO A 99 -11.79 -0.09 9.35
C PRO A 99 -10.92 1.14 9.00
N GLU A 100 -10.30 1.78 9.99
CA GLU A 100 -9.34 2.87 9.76
C GLU A 100 -8.11 2.44 8.96
N CYS A 101 -7.66 1.18 9.09
CA CYS A 101 -6.61 0.63 8.24
C CYS A 101 -7.08 0.54 6.78
N ALA A 102 -8.32 0.10 6.57
CA ALA A 102 -8.91 -0.01 5.24
C ALA A 102 -9.00 1.37 4.58
N GLU A 103 -9.54 2.36 5.30
CA GLU A 103 -9.71 3.73 4.82
C GLU A 103 -8.38 4.43 4.51
N ALA A 104 -7.32 4.18 5.27
CA ALA A 104 -6.01 4.80 5.08
C ALA A 104 -5.21 4.28 3.87
N LEU A 105 -5.57 3.11 3.35
CA LEU A 105 -4.91 2.46 2.21
C LEU A 105 -5.57 2.84 0.88
N ALA A 106 -4.76 3.06 -0.15
CA ALA A 106 -5.26 3.36 -1.50
C ALA A 106 -5.56 2.10 -2.33
N LYS A 107 -5.04 0.95 -1.92
CA LYS A 107 -5.19 -0.33 -2.61
C LYS A 107 -4.95 -1.51 -1.68
N TYR A 108 -5.66 -2.60 -1.90
CA TYR A 108 -5.41 -3.89 -1.24
C TYR A 108 -4.79 -4.87 -2.22
N ARG A 109 -3.70 -5.53 -1.84
CA ARG A 109 -3.17 -6.69 -2.55
C ARG A 109 -3.64 -7.94 -1.85
N ILE A 110 -4.32 -8.79 -2.61
CA ILE A 110 -4.85 -10.08 -2.18
C ILE A 110 -4.13 -11.17 -2.99
N ASN A 111 -3.68 -12.22 -2.32
CA ASN A 111 -3.20 -13.44 -2.96
C ASN A 111 -4.27 -14.55 -2.83
N PRO A 112 -4.94 -14.95 -3.93
CA PRO A 112 -5.95 -16.01 -3.89
C PRO A 112 -5.45 -17.36 -3.33
N GLY A 113 -4.16 -17.66 -3.45
CA GLY A 113 -3.57 -18.87 -2.87
C GLY A 113 -3.40 -18.82 -1.34
N ASN A 114 -3.42 -17.62 -0.76
CA ASN A 114 -3.19 -17.38 0.66
C ASN A 114 -4.40 -16.70 1.33
N VAL A 115 -5.61 -16.76 0.75
CA VAL A 115 -6.84 -16.46 1.48
C VAL A 115 -7.39 -17.80 1.94
N GLY A 116 -7.43 -18.06 3.25
CA GLY A 116 -7.93 -19.33 3.76
C GLY A 116 -9.33 -19.67 3.21
N ARG A 117 -9.71 -20.94 3.20
CA ARG A 117 -11.07 -21.35 2.82
C ARG A 117 -12.07 -21.08 3.96
N GLY A 118 -12.41 -19.81 4.19
CA GLY A 118 -13.45 -19.40 5.15
C GLY A 118 -13.03 -19.48 6.61
#